data_AF-A0A2E7CTJ5-F1
#
_entry.id   AF-A0A2E7CTJ5-F1
#
_cell.length_a   1.000
_cell.length_b   1.000
_cell.length_c   1.000
_cell.angle_alpha   90.00
_cell.angle_beta   90.00
_cell.angle_gamma   90.00
#
_symmetry.space_group_name_H-M   'P 1'
#
loop_
_entity.id
_entity.type
_entity.pdbx_description
1 polymer ?
#
loop_
_entity_poly.entity_id
_entity_poly.type
_entity_poly.pdbx_seq_one_letter_code
_entity_poly.pdbx_strand_id
1 'polypeptide(L)'
;MSKKINLSFIFFLFFYNLFYGQNEQIKIDSSGIITIIAKDGEYLEENNWSCFITQGTQTLKRIKKSKNYQKTISFFFPYDFHQHHQNQQKFDLVVKKDSKEIYNEKVYFDTKIQGNFKLYNQTERINYKEVKGEILDVYYFDSPQNKHIILRSILKNKRIYFYYFIDKEIVNIHTDEVNFSLMNKIENPIIVTDLDKDNKPEISLKYKTQTQNKIVLFEEKNKFICRKSKEKITYSEALNNQKNILIKQHLLNEILKKSE
;
A
#
# COMPACT_ATOMS: atom_id res chain seq x y z
N MET A 1 56.77 4.82 26.05
CA MET A 1 55.67 3.88 26.38
C MET A 1 54.88 3.59 25.11
N SER A 2 55.11 2.42 24.50
CA SER A 2 54.37 1.99 23.30
C SER A 2 52.94 1.60 23.71
N LYS A 3 51.94 2.33 23.21
CA LYS A 3 50.53 1.94 23.34
C LYS A 3 50.32 0.70 22.47
N LYS A 4 50.43 -0.49 23.07
CA LYS A 4 49.95 -1.73 22.44
C LYS A 4 48.44 -1.60 22.27
N ILE A 5 48.01 -1.23 21.07
CA ILE A 5 46.61 -1.31 20.67
C ILE A 5 46.24 -2.79 20.77
N ASN A 6 45.32 -3.09 21.67
CA ASN A 6 44.97 -4.45 22.02
C ASN A 6 44.19 -5.05 20.84
N LEU A 7 44.88 -5.79 19.95
CA LEU A 7 44.30 -6.39 18.74
C LEU A 7 43.03 -7.21 19.05
N SER A 8 42.95 -7.77 20.26
CA SER A 8 41.77 -8.50 20.76
C SER A 8 40.51 -7.61 20.82
N PHE A 9 40.65 -6.33 21.17
CA PHE A 9 39.54 -5.38 21.22
C PHE A 9 39.04 -4.99 19.82
N ILE A 10 39.96 -4.87 18.85
CA ILE A 10 39.62 -4.63 17.43
C ILE A 10 38.91 -5.86 16.86
N PHE A 11 39.42 -7.06 17.15
CA PHE A 11 38.77 -8.31 16.75
C PHE A 11 37.38 -8.46 17.38
N PHE A 12 37.24 -8.09 18.66
CA PHE A 12 35.95 -8.10 19.36
C PHE A 12 34.95 -7.11 18.74
N LEU A 13 35.37 -5.89 18.39
CA LEU A 13 34.54 -4.90 17.67
C LEU A 13 34.17 -5.36 16.26
N PHE A 14 35.08 -6.05 15.57
CA PHE A 14 34.84 -6.58 14.24
C PHE A 14 33.83 -7.73 14.28
N PHE A 15 33.96 -8.65 15.25
CA PHE A 15 33.00 -9.72 15.47
C PHE A 15 31.66 -9.21 16.02
N TYR A 16 31.64 -8.19 16.88
CA TYR A 16 30.40 -7.58 17.38
C TYR A 16 29.56 -7.00 16.23
N ASN A 17 30.19 -6.33 15.26
CA ASN A 17 29.53 -5.84 14.04
C ASN A 17 29.11 -6.97 13.06
N LEU A 18 29.73 -8.14 13.13
CA LEU A 18 29.40 -9.30 12.29
C LEU A 18 28.23 -10.12 12.87
N PHE A 19 28.06 -10.15 14.20
CA PHE A 19 27.06 -10.97 14.89
C PHE A 19 25.79 -10.21 15.30
N TYR A 20 25.83 -8.88 15.45
CA TYR A 20 24.61 -8.07 15.50
C TYR A 20 24.04 -7.94 14.09
N GLY A 21 23.29 -8.98 13.72
CA GLY A 21 22.60 -9.12 12.45
C GLY A 21 21.62 -7.99 12.19
N GLN A 22 21.18 -7.88 10.93
CA GLN A 22 20.24 -6.86 10.46
C GLN A 22 19.17 -6.53 11.51
N ASN A 23 19.20 -5.29 12.03
CA ASN A 23 18.20 -4.74 12.96
C ASN A 23 16.82 -4.65 12.30
N GLU A 24 16.75 -4.86 10.99
CA GLU A 24 15.53 -4.81 10.21
C GLU A 24 15.03 -6.22 9.85
N GLN A 25 13.71 -6.38 9.86
CA GLN A 25 13.01 -7.48 9.24
C GLN A 25 12.28 -6.96 8.01
N ILE A 26 12.38 -7.67 6.89
CA ILE A 26 11.62 -7.37 5.69
C ILE A 26 10.50 -8.40 5.57
N LYS A 27 9.26 -7.91 5.51
CA LYS A 27 8.06 -8.70 5.24
C LYS A 27 7.51 -8.32 3.87
N ILE A 28 7.11 -9.33 3.12
CA ILE A 28 6.63 -9.16 1.76
C ILE A 28 5.26 -9.84 1.69
N ASP A 29 4.26 -9.08 1.26
CA ASP A 29 2.93 -9.60 0.98
C ASP A 29 2.78 -9.88 -0.53
N SER A 30 2.03 -10.92 -0.84
CA SER A 30 1.51 -11.29 -2.16
C SER A 30 0.94 -10.12 -2.96
N SER A 31 0.41 -9.09 -2.29
CA SER A 31 -0.17 -7.89 -2.90
C SER A 31 0.83 -6.84 -3.41
N GLY A 32 2.14 -7.10 -3.37
CA GLY A 32 3.16 -6.14 -3.83
C GLY A 32 3.59 -5.12 -2.76
N ILE A 33 3.29 -5.41 -1.49
CA ILE A 33 3.65 -4.57 -0.35
C ILE A 33 4.91 -5.11 0.30
N ILE A 34 5.93 -4.27 0.41
CA ILE A 34 7.19 -4.60 1.08
C ILE A 34 7.33 -3.73 2.33
N THR A 35 7.48 -4.37 3.49
CA THR A 35 7.50 -3.71 4.79
C THR A 35 8.81 -3.97 5.50
N ILE A 36 9.47 -2.90 5.91
CA ILE A 36 10.65 -2.91 6.76
C ILE A 36 10.18 -2.65 8.18
N ILE A 37 10.57 -3.52 9.11
CA ILE A 37 10.18 -3.52 10.52
C ILE A 37 11.45 -3.51 11.35
N ALA A 38 11.57 -2.59 12.31
CA ALA A 38 12.64 -2.64 13.30
C ALA A 38 12.44 -3.84 14.24
N LYS A 39 13.48 -4.64 14.47
CA LYS A 39 13.47 -5.77 15.39
C LYS A 39 13.60 -5.32 16.84
N ASP A 40 13.18 -6.19 17.75
CA ASP A 40 13.51 -6.15 19.19
C ASP A 40 13.19 -4.83 19.92
N GLY A 41 12.13 -4.14 19.49
CA GLY A 41 11.68 -2.91 20.13
C GLY A 41 12.42 -1.65 19.68
N GLU A 42 13.33 -1.77 18.74
CA GLU A 42 14.09 -0.65 18.17
C GLU A 42 13.26 0.21 17.19
N TYR A 43 13.91 1.22 16.62
CA TYR A 43 13.37 2.15 15.64
C TYR A 43 14.25 2.15 14.39
N LEU A 44 13.67 2.46 13.23
CA LEU A 44 14.38 2.53 11.95
C LEU A 44 15.30 3.76 11.81
N GLU A 45 15.37 4.60 12.85
CA GLU A 45 16.05 5.90 12.89
C GLU A 45 15.72 6.81 11.69
N GLU A 46 16.39 7.95 11.51
CA GLU A 46 16.23 8.77 10.32
C GLU A 46 17.17 8.31 9.20
N ASN A 47 16.69 7.46 8.31
CA ASN A 47 17.45 6.90 7.21
C ASN A 47 16.69 7.06 5.88
N ASN A 48 17.41 7.08 4.76
CA ASN A 48 16.83 7.06 3.43
C ASN A 48 16.69 5.63 2.94
N TRP A 49 15.46 5.22 2.70
CA TRP A 49 15.12 3.89 2.26
C TRP A 49 14.79 3.92 0.78
N SER A 50 15.35 3.00 0.01
CA SER A 50 14.96 2.79 -1.37
C SER A 50 14.65 1.33 -1.61
N CYS A 51 13.60 1.10 -2.38
CA CYS A 51 13.15 -0.22 -2.75
C CYS A 51 13.05 -0.28 -4.27
N PHE A 52 13.52 -1.38 -4.84
CA PHE A 52 13.55 -1.63 -6.27
C PHE A 52 12.88 -2.97 -6.53
N ILE A 53 12.00 -3.01 -7.52
CA ILE A 53 11.50 -4.26 -8.08
C ILE A 53 11.91 -4.28 -9.54
N THR A 54 12.59 -5.34 -9.96
CA THR A 54 13.03 -5.53 -11.34
C THR A 54 12.41 -6.79 -11.93
N GLN A 55 11.95 -6.68 -13.17
CA GLN A 55 11.48 -7.80 -13.98
C GLN A 55 11.99 -7.61 -15.41
N GLY A 56 12.85 -8.52 -15.87
CA GLY A 56 13.49 -8.39 -17.18
C GLY A 56 14.23 -7.06 -17.29
N THR A 57 13.80 -6.19 -18.20
CA THR A 57 14.39 -4.86 -18.43
C THR A 57 13.69 -3.73 -17.66
N GLN A 58 12.56 -4.00 -17.00
CA GLN A 58 11.80 -2.98 -16.29
C GLN A 58 12.18 -2.94 -14.81
N THR A 59 12.56 -1.76 -14.32
CA THR A 59 12.84 -1.53 -12.90
C THR A 59 11.96 -0.41 -12.35
N LEU A 60 11.22 -0.70 -11.30
CA LEU A 60 10.48 0.28 -10.52
C LEU A 60 11.27 0.66 -9.29
N LYS A 61 11.28 1.96 -8.96
CA LYS A 61 11.95 2.49 -7.78
C LYS A 61 10.95 3.26 -6.91
N ARG A 62 11.05 3.05 -5.60
CA ARG A 62 10.36 3.86 -4.58
C ARG A 62 11.36 4.28 -3.51
N ILE A 63 11.24 5.51 -3.02
CA ILE A 63 12.14 6.09 -2.01
C ILE A 63 11.29 6.68 -0.88
N LYS A 64 11.69 6.45 0.37
CA LYS A 64 11.07 7.01 1.57
C LYS A 64 12.14 7.36 2.60
N LYS A 65 11.93 8.44 3.36
CA LYS A 65 12.75 8.76 4.54
C LYS A 65 11.99 8.34 5.80
N SER A 66 12.63 7.60 6.72
CA SER A 66 12.05 7.36 8.05
C SER A 66 12.15 8.59 8.93
N LYS A 67 11.19 8.74 9.84
CA LYS A 67 11.21 9.72 10.93
C LYS A 67 11.82 9.08 12.19
N ASN A 68 12.28 9.93 13.11
CA ASN A 68 12.63 9.48 14.46
C ASN A 68 11.49 8.68 15.12
N TYR A 69 11.87 7.62 15.83
CA TYR A 69 10.96 6.68 16.50
C TYR A 69 9.99 5.92 15.57
N GLN A 70 10.23 5.92 14.25
CA GLN A 70 9.43 5.13 13.33
C GLN A 70 9.82 3.66 13.38
N LYS A 71 8.86 2.78 13.68
CA LYS A 71 9.10 1.32 13.76
C LYS A 71 8.95 0.60 12.42
N THR A 72 8.21 1.18 11.48
CA THR A 72 7.89 0.53 10.20
C THR A 72 7.91 1.49 9.03
N ILE A 73 8.42 1.03 7.88
CA ILE A 73 8.26 1.66 6.58
C ILE A 73 7.68 0.64 5.62
N SER A 74 6.71 1.08 4.81
CA SER A 74 6.12 0.22 3.78
C SER A 74 6.31 0.85 2.42
N PHE A 75 6.80 0.07 1.46
CA PHE A 75 6.82 0.40 0.04
C PHE A 75 5.64 -0.27 -0.64
N PHE A 76 4.94 0.52 -1.43
CA PHE A 76 3.82 0.07 -2.23
C PHE A 76 4.29 0.10 -3.67
N PHE A 77 4.36 -1.07 -4.28
CA PHE A 77 4.48 -1.22 -5.71
C PHE A 77 3.10 -1.66 -6.19
N PRO A 78 2.15 -0.71 -6.32
CA PRO A 78 0.88 -1.04 -6.94
C PRO A 78 1.19 -1.64 -8.30
N TYR A 79 0.74 -2.88 -8.54
CA TYR A 79 0.32 -3.50 -9.79
C TYR A 79 0.94 -2.99 -11.12
N ASP A 80 2.21 -2.61 -11.10
CA ASP A 80 2.84 -1.84 -12.18
C ASP A 80 3.42 -2.75 -13.27
N PHE A 81 3.36 -4.08 -13.09
CA PHE A 81 3.93 -5.09 -13.99
C PHE A 81 2.93 -5.73 -14.97
N HIS A 82 1.70 -5.21 -15.07
CA HIS A 82 0.63 -5.82 -15.89
C HIS A 82 0.67 -5.48 -17.38
N GLN A 83 1.83 -5.50 -18.01
CA GLN A 83 1.87 -5.68 -19.47
C GLN A 83 2.34 -7.09 -19.77
N HIS A 84 1.34 -7.98 -19.81
CA HIS A 84 1.40 -9.39 -20.16
C HIS A 84 1.93 -10.33 -19.06
N HIS A 85 1.43 -11.56 -19.13
CA HIS A 85 1.90 -12.79 -18.47
C HIS A 85 1.04 -13.30 -17.29
N GLN A 86 0.35 -14.41 -17.58
CA GLN A 86 -0.56 -15.16 -16.70
C GLN A 86 0.16 -16.13 -15.73
N ASN A 87 1.47 -16.01 -15.52
CA ASN A 87 2.23 -17.03 -14.77
C ASN A 87 2.89 -16.43 -13.52
N GLN A 88 3.00 -17.28 -12.48
CA GLN A 88 3.78 -17.04 -11.26
C GLN A 88 5.21 -16.60 -11.62
N GLN A 89 5.46 -15.30 -11.73
CA GLN A 89 6.75 -14.76 -12.12
C GLN A 89 7.49 -14.23 -10.90
N LYS A 90 8.79 -14.56 -10.84
CA LYS A 90 9.72 -14.09 -9.81
C LYS A 90 10.19 -12.69 -10.18
N PHE A 91 10.18 -11.79 -9.22
CA PHE A 91 10.72 -10.43 -9.32
C PHE A 91 12.00 -10.32 -8.51
N ASP A 92 12.99 -9.57 -9.00
CA ASP A 92 14.17 -9.24 -8.21
C ASP A 92 13.83 -8.04 -7.31
N LEU A 93 13.77 -8.27 -6.00
CA LEU A 93 13.50 -7.24 -4.99
C LEU A 93 14.80 -6.83 -4.31
N VAL A 94 15.13 -5.55 -4.39
CA VAL A 94 16.28 -4.96 -3.69
C VAL A 94 15.80 -3.87 -2.73
N VAL A 95 16.26 -3.92 -1.48
CA VAL A 95 16.03 -2.87 -0.48
C VAL A 95 17.37 -2.30 -0.02
N LYS A 96 17.47 -0.97 0.00
CA LYS A 96 18.66 -0.25 0.44
C LYS A 96 18.35 0.77 1.54
N LYS A 97 19.25 0.87 2.51
CA LYS A 97 19.31 1.86 3.60
C LYS A 97 20.50 2.79 3.33
N ASP A 98 20.26 4.07 3.11
CA ASP A 98 21.25 5.09 2.76
C ASP A 98 22.21 4.64 1.66
N SER A 99 21.62 4.06 0.60
CA SER A 99 22.32 3.49 -0.56
C SER A 99 23.01 2.13 -0.32
N LYS A 100 23.15 1.66 0.92
CA LYS A 100 23.66 0.31 1.23
C LYS A 100 22.55 -0.72 1.04
N GLU A 101 22.82 -1.75 0.25
CA GLU A 101 21.92 -2.90 0.10
C GLU A 101 21.83 -3.69 1.39
N ILE A 102 20.59 -3.94 1.85
CA ILE A 102 20.30 -4.75 3.03
C ILE A 102 19.46 -5.97 2.69
N TYR A 103 18.88 -6.03 1.50
CA TYR A 103 18.09 -7.18 1.07
C TYR A 103 18.06 -7.27 -0.44
N ASN A 104 18.17 -8.50 -0.92
CA ASN A 104 18.19 -8.84 -2.33
C ASN A 104 17.73 -10.28 -2.50
N GLU A 105 16.47 -10.46 -2.88
CA GLU A 105 15.92 -11.79 -3.11
C GLU A 105 14.94 -11.79 -4.29
N LYS A 106 14.73 -13.00 -4.83
CA LYS A 106 13.67 -13.26 -5.81
C LYS A 106 12.36 -13.55 -5.10
N VAL A 107 11.35 -12.73 -5.37
CA VAL A 107 10.07 -12.76 -4.67
C VAL A 107 8.93 -13.03 -5.64
N TYR A 108 7.87 -13.65 -5.14
CA TYR A 108 6.66 -13.87 -5.90
C TYR A 108 5.60 -12.89 -5.42
N PHE A 109 4.95 -12.23 -6.36
CA PHE A 109 3.71 -11.50 -6.12
C PHE A 109 2.56 -12.27 -6.76
N ASP A 110 1.44 -12.39 -6.06
CA ASP A 110 0.23 -12.94 -6.67
C ASP A 110 -0.41 -11.81 -7.48
N THR A 111 -0.06 -11.76 -8.76
CA THR A 111 -0.51 -10.75 -9.70
C THR A 111 -1.92 -11.04 -10.23
N LYS A 112 -2.71 -11.92 -9.59
CA LYS A 112 -4.11 -12.15 -9.97
C LYS A 112 -5.02 -11.01 -9.50
N ILE A 113 -4.81 -9.81 -10.07
CA ILE A 113 -5.88 -8.83 -10.13
C ILE A 113 -6.62 -9.04 -11.44
N GLN A 114 -7.93 -9.30 -11.33
CA GLN A 114 -8.84 -9.16 -12.46
C GLN A 114 -8.99 -7.66 -12.76
N GLY A 115 -8.22 -7.16 -13.72
CA GLY A 115 -8.35 -5.78 -14.19
C GLY A 115 -7.19 -5.32 -15.08
N ASN A 116 -7.52 -4.56 -16.12
CA ASN A 116 -6.57 -3.98 -17.08
C ASN A 116 -5.91 -2.68 -16.58
N PHE A 117 -6.25 -2.22 -15.37
CA PHE A 117 -5.88 -0.89 -14.89
C PHE A 117 -4.58 -0.90 -14.10
N LYS A 118 -3.61 -0.10 -14.57
CA LYS A 118 -2.33 0.09 -13.89
C LYS A 118 -2.39 1.32 -12.96
N LEU A 119 -2.17 1.09 -11.67
CA LEU A 119 -2.19 2.12 -10.63
C LEU A 119 -0.80 2.77 -10.48
N TYR A 120 -0.66 4.01 -10.92
CA TYR A 120 0.55 4.80 -10.78
C TYR A 120 0.51 5.65 -9.51
N ASN A 121 1.53 5.57 -8.66
CA ASN A 121 1.71 6.52 -7.56
C ASN A 121 2.45 7.75 -8.09
N GLN A 122 1.80 8.91 -8.10
CA GLN A 122 2.42 10.16 -8.55
C GLN A 122 2.68 11.08 -7.35
N THR A 123 3.87 11.68 -7.33
CA THR A 123 4.28 12.73 -6.37
C THR A 123 3.97 14.14 -6.87
N GLU A 124 3.34 14.29 -8.05
CA GLU A 124 3.05 15.61 -8.60
C GLU A 124 2.07 16.39 -7.72
N ARG A 125 2.43 17.65 -7.46
CA ARG A 125 1.60 18.60 -6.71
C ARG A 125 0.43 19.04 -7.57
N ILE A 126 -0.59 18.21 -7.68
CA ILE A 126 -1.87 18.67 -8.20
C ILE A 126 -2.55 19.50 -7.10
N ASN A 127 -2.89 20.74 -7.44
CA ASN A 127 -3.53 21.67 -6.51
C ASN A 127 -5.02 21.35 -6.39
N TYR A 128 -5.35 20.36 -5.56
CA TYR A 128 -6.72 20.02 -5.24
C TYR A 128 -7.28 20.99 -4.19
N LYS A 129 -7.72 22.18 -4.61
CA LYS A 129 -8.31 23.19 -3.71
C LYS A 129 -9.49 22.67 -2.87
N GLU A 130 -10.13 21.60 -3.33
CA GLU A 130 -11.33 21.00 -2.72
C GLU A 130 -11.00 19.85 -1.74
N VAL A 131 -9.74 19.44 -1.66
CA VAL A 131 -9.30 18.35 -0.78
C VAL A 131 -9.08 18.86 0.64
N LYS A 132 -9.67 18.15 1.60
CA LYS A 132 -9.56 18.46 3.03
C LYS A 132 -8.48 17.62 3.68
N GLY A 133 -7.63 18.25 4.49
CA GLY A 133 -6.62 17.56 5.29
C GLY A 133 -5.29 17.30 4.57
N GLU A 134 -4.39 16.60 5.26
CA GLU A 134 -3.08 16.20 4.74
C GLU A 134 -3.26 15.03 3.77
N ILE A 135 -2.72 15.15 2.56
CA ILE A 135 -2.76 14.08 1.55
C ILE A 135 -1.84 12.94 2.01
N LEU A 136 -2.40 11.75 2.15
CA LEU A 136 -1.66 10.55 2.50
C LEU A 136 -1.06 9.88 1.26
N ASP A 137 -1.86 9.72 0.21
CA ASP A 137 -1.43 9.21 -1.09
C ASP A 137 -2.37 9.63 -2.21
N VAL A 138 -1.83 9.59 -3.43
CA VAL A 138 -2.53 9.83 -4.68
C VAL A 138 -2.14 8.73 -5.65
N TYR A 139 -3.14 8.14 -6.29
CA TYR A 139 -2.97 7.13 -7.33
C TYR A 139 -3.69 7.57 -8.60
N TYR A 140 -3.14 7.18 -9.74
CA TYR A 140 -3.68 7.47 -11.06
C TYR A 140 -3.81 6.16 -11.82
N PHE A 141 -4.80 6.08 -12.70
CA PHE A 141 -4.86 5.04 -13.70
C PHE A 141 -5.63 5.55 -14.90
N ASP A 142 -5.29 5.06 -16.08
CA ASP A 142 -5.95 5.44 -17.31
C ASP A 142 -6.97 4.36 -17.69
N SER A 143 -8.17 4.78 -18.09
CA SER A 143 -9.08 3.97 -18.90
C SER A 143 -8.95 4.41 -20.37
N PRO A 144 -9.51 3.67 -21.34
CA PRO A 144 -9.43 4.07 -22.74
C PRO A 144 -10.00 5.47 -23.02
N GLN A 145 -10.93 5.95 -22.18
CA GLN A 145 -11.64 7.21 -22.37
C GLN A 145 -11.19 8.32 -21.39
N ASN A 146 -10.88 7.98 -20.14
CA ASN A 146 -10.75 8.98 -19.09
C ASN A 146 -9.48 8.78 -18.24
N LYS A 147 -9.03 9.87 -17.62
CA LYS A 147 -7.98 9.83 -16.59
C LYS A 147 -8.60 9.75 -15.20
N HIS A 148 -8.23 8.73 -14.45
CA HIS A 148 -8.77 8.49 -13.12
C HIS A 148 -7.75 8.84 -12.04
N ILE A 149 -8.23 9.44 -10.96
CA ILE A 149 -7.40 9.79 -9.79
C ILE A 149 -8.10 9.33 -8.53
N ILE A 150 -7.36 8.65 -7.66
CA ILE A 150 -7.79 8.30 -6.31
C ILE A 150 -6.89 9.01 -5.32
N LEU A 151 -7.47 9.82 -4.45
CA LEU A 151 -6.74 10.56 -3.43
C LEU A 151 -7.26 10.19 -2.05
N ARG A 152 -6.35 9.87 -1.14
CA ARG A 152 -6.66 9.68 0.27
C ARG A 152 -6.04 10.80 1.09
N SER A 153 -6.81 11.42 1.97
CA SER A 153 -6.32 12.43 2.91
C SER A 153 -6.83 12.20 4.33
N ILE A 154 -6.18 12.83 5.30
CA ILE A 154 -6.53 12.77 6.73
C ILE A 154 -6.67 14.18 7.30
N LEU A 155 -7.76 14.41 8.02
CA LEU A 155 -7.99 15.65 8.75
C LEU A 155 -7.81 15.42 10.25
N LYS A 156 -6.86 16.16 10.84
CA LYS A 156 -6.58 16.19 12.29
C LYS A 156 -6.41 14.79 12.92
N ASN A 157 -5.86 13.83 12.19
CA ASN A 157 -5.68 12.44 12.63
C ASN A 157 -6.96 11.72 13.12
N LYS A 158 -8.15 12.21 12.71
CA LYS A 158 -9.45 11.70 13.18
C LYS A 158 -10.40 11.32 12.06
N ARG A 159 -10.28 11.95 10.89
CA ARG A 159 -11.21 11.76 9.79
C ARG A 159 -10.48 11.50 8.48
N ILE A 160 -10.73 10.34 7.90
CA ILE A 160 -10.21 9.99 6.58
C ILE A 160 -11.16 10.48 5.50
N TYR A 161 -10.58 10.86 4.37
CA TYR A 161 -11.29 11.14 3.14
C TYR A 161 -10.70 10.31 2.02
N PHE A 162 -11.56 9.80 1.16
CA PHE A 162 -11.22 9.20 -0.10
C PHE A 162 -11.96 9.95 -1.19
N TYR A 163 -11.22 10.45 -2.16
CA TYR A 163 -11.73 11.18 -3.30
C TYR A 163 -11.47 10.36 -4.55
N TYR A 164 -12.48 10.31 -5.41
CA TYR A 164 -12.37 9.76 -6.74
C TYR A 164 -12.64 10.85 -7.76
N PHE A 165 -11.67 11.06 -8.64
CA PHE A 165 -11.76 12.00 -9.74
C PHE A 165 -11.76 11.29 -11.08
N ILE A 166 -12.50 11.85 -12.02
CA ILE A 166 -12.44 11.53 -13.45
C ILE A 166 -12.16 12.85 -14.17
N ASP A 167 -11.09 12.90 -14.97
CA ASP A 167 -10.66 14.08 -15.73
C ASP A 167 -10.57 15.37 -14.89
N LYS A 168 -10.06 15.22 -13.66
CA LYS A 168 -9.88 16.26 -12.63
C LYS A 168 -11.16 16.75 -11.95
N GLU A 169 -12.32 16.18 -12.25
CA GLU A 169 -13.57 16.45 -11.53
C GLU A 169 -13.82 15.42 -10.45
N ILE A 170 -14.24 15.85 -9.25
CA ILE A 170 -14.64 14.91 -8.19
C ILE A 170 -15.96 14.25 -8.57
N VAL A 171 -15.93 12.94 -8.79
CA VAL A 171 -17.13 12.14 -9.05
C VAL A 171 -17.66 11.44 -7.80
N ASN A 172 -16.78 11.15 -6.83
CA ASN A 172 -17.18 10.52 -5.58
C ASN A 172 -16.32 10.97 -4.40
N ILE A 173 -16.94 11.03 -3.23
CA ILE A 173 -16.26 11.28 -1.95
C ILE A 173 -16.79 10.30 -0.92
N HIS A 174 -15.87 9.71 -0.18
CA HIS A 174 -16.15 8.96 1.03
C HIS A 174 -15.38 9.54 2.21
N THR A 175 -16.02 9.59 3.38
CA THR A 175 -15.38 10.03 4.61
C THR A 175 -15.84 9.19 5.79
N ASP A 176 -14.96 9.02 6.76
CA ASP A 176 -15.23 8.24 7.96
C ASP A 176 -14.38 8.69 9.13
N GLU A 177 -14.83 8.39 10.34
CA GLU A 177 -14.03 8.57 11.54
C GLU A 177 -13.14 7.35 11.76
N VAL A 178 -11.88 7.62 12.05
CA VAL A 178 -10.81 6.62 12.09
C VAL A 178 -9.88 6.91 13.24
N ASN A 179 -9.30 5.84 13.78
CA ASN A 179 -8.14 5.97 14.65
C ASN A 179 -6.89 5.97 13.76
N PHE A 180 -6.21 7.10 13.63
CA PHE A 180 -5.04 7.22 12.77
C PHE A 180 -3.92 6.24 13.13
N SER A 181 -3.78 5.86 14.41
CA SER A 181 -2.77 4.87 14.82
C SER A 181 -3.00 3.48 14.22
N LEU A 182 -4.23 3.19 13.78
CA LEU A 182 -4.62 1.94 13.12
C LEU A 182 -4.60 2.04 11.59
N MET A 183 -4.35 3.24 11.03
CA MET A 183 -4.30 3.45 9.59
C MET A 183 -2.89 3.19 9.05
N ASN A 184 -2.48 1.93 9.05
CA ASN A 184 -1.35 1.52 8.24
C ASN A 184 -1.82 1.36 6.78
N LYS A 185 -1.02 1.76 5.80
CA LYS A 185 -1.44 1.67 4.39
C LYS A 185 -1.59 0.22 3.89
N ILE A 186 -1.01 -0.74 4.61
CA ILE A 186 -1.01 -2.17 4.27
C ILE A 186 -2.37 -2.82 4.49
N GLU A 187 -2.95 -2.60 5.66
CA GLU A 187 -4.27 -3.08 6.05
C GLU A 187 -5.39 -2.25 5.42
N ASN A 188 -5.04 -1.14 4.78
CA ASN A 188 -5.97 -0.21 4.17
C ASN A 188 -5.65 0.02 2.66
N PRO A 189 -5.64 -1.05 1.83
CA PRO A 189 -5.29 -0.97 0.42
C PRO A 189 -6.39 -0.33 -0.43
N ILE A 190 -5.97 0.18 -1.59
CA ILE A 190 -6.85 0.62 -2.68
C ILE A 190 -6.68 -0.40 -3.82
N ILE A 191 -7.79 -0.97 -4.28
CA ILE A 191 -7.84 -2.00 -5.30
C ILE A 191 -8.67 -1.45 -6.46
N VAL A 192 -8.19 -1.60 -7.68
CA VAL A 192 -8.94 -1.27 -8.90
C VAL A 192 -9.20 -2.55 -9.66
N THR A 193 -10.44 -2.79 -10.03
CA THR A 193 -10.91 -3.97 -10.76
C THR A 193 -11.62 -3.58 -12.06
N ASP A 194 -11.86 -4.59 -12.89
CA ASP A 194 -12.79 -4.57 -14.01
C ASP A 194 -13.68 -5.82 -13.87
N LEU A 195 -14.66 -5.76 -12.96
CA LEU A 195 -15.43 -6.94 -12.52
C LEU A 195 -16.23 -7.54 -13.68
N ASP A 196 -16.80 -6.69 -14.53
CA ASP A 196 -17.65 -7.08 -15.65
C ASP A 196 -16.88 -7.23 -16.98
N LYS A 197 -15.56 -6.96 -17.00
CA LYS A 197 -14.71 -6.96 -18.19
C LYS A 197 -15.20 -5.99 -19.29
N ASP A 198 -15.80 -4.89 -18.88
CA ASP A 198 -16.33 -3.87 -19.77
C ASP A 198 -15.43 -2.63 -19.87
N ASN A 199 -14.22 -2.73 -19.29
CA ASN A 199 -13.26 -1.63 -19.14
C ASN A 199 -13.81 -0.44 -18.35
N LYS A 200 -14.79 -0.65 -17.46
CA LYS A 200 -15.16 0.33 -16.45
C LYS A 200 -14.49 -0.02 -15.12
N PRO A 201 -13.77 0.94 -14.50
CA PRO A 201 -13.05 0.66 -13.27
C PRO A 201 -13.98 0.68 -12.06
N GLU A 202 -13.89 -0.36 -11.23
CA GLU A 202 -14.41 -0.31 -9.85
C GLU A 202 -13.27 -0.16 -8.84
N ILE A 203 -13.44 0.76 -7.91
CA ILE A 203 -12.38 1.17 -6.98
C ILE A 203 -12.79 0.79 -5.57
N SER A 204 -12.14 -0.23 -5.03
CA SER A 204 -12.37 -0.69 -3.67
C SER A 204 -11.37 -0.08 -2.70
N LEU A 205 -11.89 0.53 -1.64
CA LEU A 205 -11.17 1.19 -0.57
C LEU A 205 -11.38 0.37 0.70
N LYS A 206 -10.40 -0.44 1.08
CA LYS A 206 -10.47 -1.24 2.31
C LYS A 206 -9.85 -0.43 3.43
N TYR A 207 -10.51 -0.37 4.59
CA TYR A 207 -9.94 0.25 5.78
C TYR A 207 -10.57 -0.23 7.09
N LYS A 208 -9.91 0.01 8.22
CA LYS A 208 -10.40 -0.31 9.57
C LYS A 208 -10.77 0.95 10.34
N THR A 209 -11.92 0.92 11.00
CA THR A 209 -12.23 1.87 12.09
C THR A 209 -11.98 1.20 13.44
N GLN A 210 -12.23 1.91 14.54
CA GLN A 210 -12.06 1.33 15.89
C GLN A 210 -12.90 0.06 16.12
N THR A 211 -14.04 -0.09 15.44
CA THR A 211 -15.03 -1.12 15.75
C THR A 211 -15.31 -2.08 14.60
N GLN A 212 -14.81 -1.80 13.40
CA GLN A 212 -15.24 -2.51 12.19
C GLN A 212 -14.23 -2.41 11.05
N ASN A 213 -14.15 -3.49 10.28
CA ASN A 213 -13.55 -3.46 8.95
C ASN A 213 -14.60 -2.89 7.98
N LYS A 214 -14.17 -2.03 7.06
CA LYS A 214 -15.02 -1.46 6.03
C LYS A 214 -14.35 -1.62 4.66
N ILE A 215 -15.18 -1.84 3.65
CA ILE A 215 -14.79 -1.72 2.25
C ILE A 215 -15.82 -0.84 1.56
N VAL A 216 -15.34 0.16 0.84
CA VAL A 216 -16.15 1.07 0.03
C VAL A 216 -15.76 0.85 -1.42
N LEU A 217 -16.72 0.56 -2.27
CA LEU A 217 -16.52 0.46 -3.71
C LEU A 217 -17.12 1.68 -4.40
N PHE A 218 -16.31 2.37 -5.18
CA PHE A 218 -16.77 3.37 -6.14
C PHE A 218 -16.90 2.74 -7.52
N GLU A 219 -18.02 3.05 -8.17
CA GLU A 219 -18.28 2.78 -9.58
C GLU A 219 -18.79 4.10 -10.15
N GLU A 220 -17.90 4.91 -10.71
CA GLU A 220 -18.17 6.31 -11.07
C GLU A 220 -18.87 7.10 -9.94
N LYS A 221 -20.13 7.48 -10.16
CA LYS A 221 -20.99 8.22 -9.21
C LYS A 221 -21.62 7.33 -8.15
N ASN A 222 -21.65 6.01 -8.37
CA ASN A 222 -22.21 5.05 -7.43
C ASN A 222 -21.21 4.73 -6.31
N LYS A 223 -21.74 4.50 -5.11
CA LYS A 223 -20.97 4.14 -3.93
C LYS A 223 -21.65 3.01 -3.17
N PHE A 224 -20.91 1.94 -2.95
CA PHE A 224 -21.36 0.76 -2.24
C PHE A 224 -20.49 0.53 -1.01
N ILE A 225 -21.10 0.19 0.12
CA ILE A 225 -20.37 0.02 1.38
C ILE A 225 -20.70 -1.34 1.99
N CYS A 226 -19.68 -2.10 2.31
CA CYS A 226 -19.77 -3.32 3.11
C CYS A 226 -18.98 -3.14 4.41
N ARG A 227 -19.54 -3.60 5.53
CA ARG A 227 -18.98 -3.45 6.87
C ARG A 227 -18.98 -4.79 7.58
N LYS A 228 -17.92 -5.09 8.32
CA LYS A 228 -17.82 -6.27 9.17
C LYS A 228 -17.48 -5.85 10.59
N SER A 229 -18.38 -6.17 11.52
CA SER A 229 -18.19 -5.98 12.96
C SER A 229 -18.31 -7.33 13.63
N LYS A 230 -17.20 -7.82 14.20
CA LYS A 230 -17.08 -9.21 14.69
C LYS A 230 -17.48 -10.20 13.58
N GLU A 231 -18.51 -11.01 13.81
CA GLU A 231 -19.03 -11.99 12.85
C GLU A 231 -20.15 -11.46 11.96
N LYS A 232 -20.65 -10.24 12.21
CA LYS A 232 -21.77 -9.67 11.46
C LYS A 232 -21.29 -8.82 10.29
N ILE A 233 -21.83 -9.10 9.10
CA ILE A 233 -21.63 -8.30 7.88
C ILE A 233 -22.89 -7.49 7.60
N THR A 234 -22.72 -6.22 7.26
CA THR A 234 -23.81 -5.31 6.86
C THR A 234 -23.46 -4.55 5.60
N TYR A 235 -24.48 -4.21 4.81
CA TYR A 235 -24.36 -3.54 3.53
C TYR A 235 -25.06 -2.18 3.57
N SER A 236 -24.61 -1.21 2.78
CA SER A 236 -25.38 0.01 2.48
C SER A 236 -26.66 -0.34 1.72
N GLU A 237 -27.69 0.50 1.84
CA GLU A 237 -28.93 0.36 1.08
C GLU A 237 -28.69 0.26 -0.44
N ALA A 238 -27.82 1.12 -0.99
CA ALA A 238 -27.42 1.06 -2.39
C ALA A 238 -26.86 -0.32 -2.81
N LEU A 239 -26.17 -1.02 -1.91
CA LEU A 239 -25.60 -2.34 -2.18
C LEU A 239 -26.64 -3.45 -1.99
N ASN A 240 -27.61 -3.27 -1.09
CA ASN A 240 -28.75 -4.19 -0.98
C ASN A 240 -29.63 -4.15 -2.24
N ASN A 241 -29.78 -2.98 -2.84
CA ASN A 241 -30.57 -2.76 -4.05
C ASN A 241 -29.79 -3.01 -5.34
N GLN A 242 -28.49 -3.33 -5.25
CA GLN A 242 -27.65 -3.58 -6.41
C GLN A 242 -28.03 -4.92 -7.08
N LYS A 243 -28.30 -4.87 -8.38
CA LYS A 243 -28.63 -6.03 -9.21
C LYS A 243 -27.38 -6.79 -9.65
N ASN A 244 -26.24 -6.12 -9.80
CA ASN A 244 -25.00 -6.79 -10.16
C ASN A 244 -24.49 -7.63 -8.97
N ILE A 245 -24.58 -8.96 -9.12
CA ILE A 245 -24.17 -9.94 -8.11
C ILE A 245 -22.64 -9.93 -7.93
N LEU A 246 -21.88 -9.61 -8.97
CA LEU A 246 -20.40 -9.61 -8.93
C LEU A 246 -19.87 -8.54 -7.97
N ILE A 247 -20.46 -7.34 -7.95
CA ILE A 247 -20.11 -6.28 -6.99
C ILE A 247 -20.30 -6.78 -5.54
N LYS A 248 -21.44 -7.42 -5.26
CA LYS A 248 -21.74 -7.93 -3.92
C LYS A 248 -20.80 -9.07 -3.52
N GLN A 249 -20.52 -9.99 -4.44
CA GLN A 249 -19.57 -11.10 -4.23
C GLN A 249 -18.15 -10.59 -3.99
N HIS A 250 -17.67 -9.65 -4.81
CA HIS A 250 -16.34 -9.02 -4.66
C HIS A 250 -16.19 -8.40 -3.28
N LEU A 251 -17.13 -7.54 -2.87
CA LEU A 251 -17.07 -6.88 -1.57
C LEU A 251 -17.12 -7.87 -0.39
N LEU A 252 -17.87 -8.96 -0.52
CA LEU A 252 -17.94 -10.03 0.49
C LEU A 252 -16.60 -10.79 0.59
N ASN A 253 -16.01 -11.15 -0.54
CA ASN A 253 -14.73 -11.86 -0.57
C ASN A 253 -13.61 -11.00 0.06
N GLU A 254 -13.53 -9.74 -0.35
CA GLU A 254 -12.48 -8.83 0.14
C GLU A 254 -12.60 -8.50 1.63
N ILE A 255 -13.82 -8.41 2.18
CA ILE A 255 -14.02 -8.15 3.61
C ILE A 255 -13.79 -9.39 4.48
N LEU A 256 -13.88 -10.59 3.88
CA LEU A 256 -13.64 -11.86 4.56
C LEU A 256 -12.16 -12.28 4.54
N LYS A 257 -11.36 -11.83 3.55
CA LYS A 257 -9.90 -12.05 3.53
C LYS A 257 -9.27 -11.58 4.84
N LYS A 258 -8.68 -12.53 5.59
CA LYS A 258 -7.86 -12.22 6.76
C LYS A 258 -6.64 -11.43 6.29
N SER A 259 -6.34 -10.32 6.96
CA SER A 259 -5.01 -9.73 6.89
C SER A 259 -4.08 -10.66 7.69
N GLU A 260 -3.37 -11.51 6.98
CA GLU A 260 -2.33 -12.41 7.52
C GLU A 260 -1.12 -11.64 8.04
#